data_AF-A0A7Y4U916-F1
#
_entry.id   AF-A0A7Y4U916-F1
#
_cell.length_a   1.000
_cell.length_b   1.000
_cell.length_c   1.000
_cell.angle_alpha   90.00
_cell.angle_beta   90.00
_cell.angle_gamma   90.00
#
_symmetry.space_group_name_H-M   'P 1'
#
loop_
_entity.id
_entity.type
_entity.pdbx_description
1 polymer ?
#
loop_
_entity_poly.entity_id
_entity_poly.type
_entity_poly.pdbx_seq_one_letter_code
_entity_poly.pdbx_strand_id
1 'polypeptide(L)'
;MILWIDAQLSPALARWIQDTFHIEAQAVRDLGLRHAPDPVIFKAARKAGVVVMSKDEDFRLLVERLGPPPQVLWITCGNTSNTRLRAILTKHLPTALALLQRGEPLVEISDAYMPPQGKKRPALRATRPRPRGNSEKRGRSQSGRSG
;
A
#
# COMPACT_ATOMS: atom_id res chain seq x y z
N MET A 1 15.16 5.53 13.57
CA MET A 1 14.14 6.59 13.42
C MET A 1 12.91 6.16 14.20
N ILE A 2 12.14 7.10 14.73
CA ILE A 2 10.90 6.83 15.47
C ILE A 2 9.73 7.44 14.71
N LEU A 3 8.62 6.72 14.61
CA LEU A 3 7.38 7.19 14.00
C LEU A 3 6.34 7.54 15.07
N TRP A 4 5.78 8.73 15.01
CA TRP A 4 4.61 9.09 15.79
C TRP A 4 3.36 8.99 14.93
N ILE A 5 2.40 8.18 15.39
CA ILE A 5 1.16 7.90 14.70
C ILE A 5 0.09 8.85 15.25
N ASP A 6 -0.48 9.66 14.37
CA ASP A 6 -1.52 10.61 14.73
C ASP A 6 -2.76 9.96 15.41
N ALA A 7 -3.48 10.72 16.23
CA ALA A 7 -4.63 10.26 17.01
C ALA A 7 -5.81 9.82 16.13
N GLN A 8 -5.94 10.35 14.91
CA GLN A 8 -6.95 9.91 13.94
C GLN A 8 -6.70 8.50 13.41
N LEU A 9 -5.46 8.03 13.48
CA LEU A 9 -5.09 6.67 13.12
C LEU A 9 -5.31 5.73 14.31
N SER A 10 -5.62 4.47 14.00
CA SER A 10 -5.80 3.45 15.03
C SER A 10 -4.50 3.27 15.83
N PRO A 11 -4.54 3.20 17.17
CA PRO A 11 -3.33 2.98 17.97
C PRO A 11 -2.74 1.57 17.73
N ALA A 12 -3.59 0.63 17.32
CA ALA A 12 -3.16 -0.70 16.88
C ALA A 12 -2.27 -0.66 15.63
N LEU A 13 -2.22 0.46 14.90
CA LEU A 13 -1.31 0.66 13.78
C LEU A 13 0.13 0.80 14.25
N ALA A 14 0.37 1.52 15.36
CA ALA A 14 1.72 1.70 15.91
C ALA A 14 2.36 0.36 16.26
N ARG A 15 1.63 -0.49 17.00
CA ARG A 15 2.09 -1.84 17.36
C ARG A 15 2.32 -2.71 16.12
N TRP A 16 1.39 -2.69 15.17
CA TRP A 16 1.53 -3.45 13.93
C TRP A 16 2.76 -3.01 13.11
N ILE A 17 3.06 -1.70 13.06
CA ILE A 17 4.26 -1.19 12.37
C ILE A 17 5.53 -1.71 13.06
N GLN A 18 5.58 -1.67 14.40
CA GLN A 18 6.71 -2.22 15.17
C GLN A 18 6.92 -3.70 14.86
N ASP A 19 5.85 -4.49 14.89
CA ASP A 19 5.92 -5.94 14.67
C ASP A 19 6.31 -6.29 13.22
N THR A 20 5.89 -5.49 12.24
CA THR A 20 6.04 -5.81 10.80
C THR A 20 7.33 -5.26 10.20
N PHE A 21 7.75 -4.06 10.61
CA PHE A 21 8.90 -3.35 10.02
C PHE A 21 10.07 -3.17 10.99
N HIS A 22 9.93 -3.62 12.24
CA HIS A 22 10.97 -3.53 13.26
C HIS A 22 11.48 -2.10 13.49
N ILE A 23 10.59 -1.11 13.37
CA ILE A 23 10.87 0.30 13.69
C ILE A 23 10.07 0.73 14.90
N GLU A 24 10.63 1.64 15.69
CA GLU A 24 9.91 2.24 16.81
C GLU A 24 8.76 3.11 16.28
N ALA A 25 7.54 2.81 16.72
CA ALA A 25 6.36 3.59 16.38
C ALA A 25 5.45 3.75 17.60
N GLN A 26 4.99 4.97 17.88
CA GLN A 26 4.18 5.27 19.05
C GLN A 26 2.97 6.11 18.67
N ALA A 27 1.80 5.80 19.20
CA ALA A 27 0.64 6.66 18.97
C ALA A 27 0.78 7.94 19.80
N VAL A 28 0.49 9.10 19.21
CA VAL A 28 0.55 10.41 19.92
C VAL A 28 -0.38 10.43 21.13
N ARG A 29 -1.44 9.62 21.13
CA ARG A 29 -2.31 9.47 22.31
C ARG A 29 -1.58 8.88 23.51
N ASP A 30 -0.66 7.93 23.27
CA ASP A 30 0.07 7.22 24.33
C ASP A 30 1.18 8.10 24.92
N LEU A 31 1.52 9.18 24.22
CA LEU A 31 2.43 10.24 24.66
C LEU A 31 1.72 11.35 25.46
N GLY A 32 0.42 11.20 25.74
CA GLY A 32 -0.38 12.23 26.39
C GLY A 32 -0.75 13.40 25.46
N LEU A 33 -0.45 13.31 24.17
CA LEU A 33 -0.73 14.35 23.17
C LEU A 33 -2.08 14.16 22.46
N ARG A 34 -2.96 13.28 22.97
CA ARG A 34 -4.25 12.95 22.35
C ARG A 34 -5.11 14.17 22.04
N HIS A 35 -5.08 15.17 22.91
CA HIS A 35 -5.88 16.40 22.82
C HIS A 35 -5.03 17.61 22.46
N ALA A 36 -3.74 17.39 22.14
CA ALA A 36 -2.87 18.46 21.71
C ALA A 36 -3.21 18.85 20.26
N PRO A 37 -3.22 20.14 19.93
CA PRO A 37 -3.43 20.58 18.55
C PRO A 37 -2.18 20.29 17.70
N ASP A 38 -2.36 20.17 16.38
CA ASP A 38 -1.30 19.77 15.45
C ASP A 38 0.00 20.58 15.55
N PRO A 39 -0.01 21.92 15.72
CA PRO A 39 1.22 22.68 15.92
C PRO A 39 2.00 22.28 17.19
N VAL A 40 1.30 21.84 18.23
CA VAL A 40 1.92 21.36 19.49
C VAL A 40 2.52 19.98 19.27
N ILE A 41 1.81 19.08 18.59
CA ILE A 41 2.34 17.75 18.20
C ILE A 41 3.56 17.93 17.30
N PHE A 42 3.49 18.82 16.30
CA PHE A 42 4.59 19.14 15.39
C PHE A 42 5.82 19.67 16.14
N LYS A 43 5.64 20.59 17.10
CA LYS A 43 6.74 21.11 17.92
C LYS A 43 7.34 20.03 18.83
N ALA A 44 6.50 19.17 19.40
CA ALA A 44 6.97 18.04 20.22
C ALA A 44 7.78 17.05 19.38
N ALA A 45 7.28 16.71 18.19
CA ALA A 45 7.95 15.83 17.24
C ALA A 45 9.28 16.44 16.75
N ARG A 46 9.31 17.76 16.50
CA ARG A 46 10.52 18.52 16.18
C ARG A 46 11.59 18.36 17.26
N LYS A 47 11.19 18.54 18.52
CA LYS A 47 12.10 18.43 19.67
C LYS A 47 12.61 17.01 19.87
N ALA A 48 11.77 16.01 19.58
CA ALA A 48 12.11 14.60 19.70
C ALA A 48 12.89 14.05 18.49
N GLY A 49 12.96 14.77 17.37
CA GLY A 49 13.64 14.31 16.16
C GLY A 49 12.95 13.11 15.49
N VAL A 50 11.62 13.07 15.54
CA VAL A 50 10.81 11.94 15.06
C VAL A 50 10.05 12.31 13.79
N VAL A 51 9.54 11.29 13.09
CA VAL A 51 8.66 11.46 11.92
C VAL A 51 7.21 11.38 12.37
N VAL A 52 6.34 12.26 11.87
CA VAL A 52 4.90 12.20 12.13
C VAL A 52 4.19 11.54 10.96
N MET A 53 3.40 10.50 11.22
CA MET A 53 2.47 9.90 10.26
C MET A 53 1.06 10.40 10.54
N SER A 54 0.46 11.12 9.58
CA SER A 54 -0.91 11.63 9.68
C SER A 54 -1.69 11.50 8.38
N LYS A 55 -3.03 11.50 8.48
CA LYS A 55 -3.94 11.65 7.34
C LYS A 55 -4.35 13.11 7.11
N ASP A 56 -4.17 13.96 8.12
CA ASP A 56 -4.56 15.36 8.04
C ASP A 56 -3.59 16.15 7.17
N GLU A 57 -4.16 16.97 6.30
CA GLU A 57 -3.43 17.93 5.48
C GLU A 57 -2.74 19.00 6.31
N ASP A 58 -3.21 19.29 7.53
CA ASP A 58 -2.64 20.30 8.42
C ASP A 58 -1.17 20.02 8.74
N PHE A 59 -0.76 18.75 8.88
CA PHE A 59 0.66 18.40 9.05
C PHE A 59 1.49 18.67 7.80
N ARG A 60 0.90 18.48 6.60
CA ARG A 60 1.53 18.84 5.32
C ARG A 60 1.78 20.35 5.27
N LEU A 61 0.75 21.14 5.57
CA LEU A 61 0.85 22.60 5.59
C LEU A 61 1.85 23.09 6.64
N LEU A 62 1.92 22.42 7.81
CA LEU A 62 2.89 22.75 8.84
C LEU A 62 4.33 22.48 8.38
N VAL A 63 4.61 21.36 7.72
CA VAL A 63 5.97 21.06 7.23
C VAL A 63 6.35 21.94 6.04
N GLU A 64 5.42 22.26 5.15
CA GLU A 64 5.63 23.22 4.05
C GLU A 64 5.94 24.63 4.58
N ARG A 65 5.23 25.07 5.63
CA ARG A 65 5.38 26.41 6.20
C ARG A 65 6.59 26.56 7.12
N LEU A 66 6.88 25.57 7.95
CA LEU A 66 7.90 25.66 9.01
C LEU A 66 9.21 24.92 8.67
N GLY A 67 9.18 24.09 7.63
CA GLY A 67 10.28 23.21 7.26
C GLY A 67 10.50 22.05 8.23
N PRO A 68 11.28 21.03 7.83
CA PRO A 68 11.73 19.98 8.72
C PRO A 68 12.79 20.51 9.72
N PRO A 69 12.98 19.85 10.88
CA PRO A 69 12.17 18.75 11.43
C PRO A 69 10.86 19.20 12.13
N PRO A 70 9.87 18.31 12.33
CA PRO A 70 9.82 16.89 11.95
C PRO A 70 9.58 16.68 10.46
N GLN A 71 9.91 15.48 9.97
CA GLN A 71 9.45 15.02 8.66
C GLN A 71 8.04 14.47 8.77
N VAL A 72 7.27 14.53 7.70
CA VAL A 72 5.87 14.10 7.69
C VAL A 72 5.66 12.98 6.66
N LEU A 73 5.00 11.91 7.10
CA LEU A 73 4.47 10.85 6.26
C LEU A 73 2.96 11.04 6.13
N TRP A 74 2.52 11.56 4.99
CA TRP A 74 1.13 11.91 4.76
C TRP A 74 0.38 10.77 4.05
N ILE A 75 -0.73 10.32 4.62
CA ILE A 75 -1.51 9.19 4.13
C ILE A 75 -2.80 9.68 3.47
N THR A 76 -2.91 9.57 2.15
CA THR A 76 -4.06 10.05 1.35
C THR A 76 -4.92 8.90 0.81
N CYS A 77 -5.03 7.80 1.56
CA CYS A 77 -5.76 6.58 1.16
C CYS A 77 -7.30 6.64 1.36
N GLY A 78 -7.89 7.82 1.51
CA GLY A 78 -9.33 7.99 1.77
C GLY A 78 -9.85 7.21 2.99
N ASN A 79 -11.17 6.99 3.02
CA ASN A 79 -11.82 6.18 4.04
C ASN A 79 -11.62 4.69 3.71
N THR A 80 -10.66 4.08 4.37
CA THR A 80 -10.15 2.75 4.06
C THR A 80 -10.07 1.92 5.34
N SER A 81 -10.45 0.64 5.26
CA SER A 81 -10.39 -0.26 6.43
C SER A 81 -8.94 -0.43 6.92
N ASN A 82 -8.77 -0.72 8.22
CA ASN A 82 -7.44 -0.98 8.79
C ASN A 82 -6.68 -2.07 8.01
N THR A 83 -7.37 -3.11 7.55
CA THR A 83 -6.77 -4.19 6.75
C THR A 83 -6.20 -3.68 5.42
N ARG A 84 -6.95 -2.83 4.72
CA ARG A 84 -6.49 -2.28 3.44
C ARG A 84 -5.40 -1.23 3.65
N LEU A 85 -5.49 -0.39 4.69
CA LEU A 85 -4.42 0.54 5.05
C LEU A 85 -3.11 -0.21 5.33
N ARG A 86 -3.17 -1.30 6.11
CA ARG A 86 -2.01 -2.17 6.35
C ARG A 86 -1.42 -2.71 5.05
N ALA A 87 -2.25 -3.21 4.12
CA ALA A 87 -1.77 -3.72 2.85
C ALA A 87 -1.04 -2.65 2.00
N ILE A 88 -1.57 -1.41 2.00
CA ILE A 88 -0.93 -0.28 1.32
C ILE A 88 0.42 0.05 1.99
N LEU A 89 0.43 0.16 3.32
CA LEU A 89 1.64 0.42 4.09
C LEU A 89 2.68 -0.69 3.91
N THR A 90 2.29 -1.97 3.89
CA THR A 90 3.19 -3.09 3.58
C THR A 90 3.91 -2.92 2.25
N LYS A 91 3.23 -2.37 1.24
CA LYS A 91 3.80 -2.16 -0.09
C LYS A 91 4.66 -0.89 -0.19
N HIS A 92 4.23 0.21 0.45
CA HIS A 92 4.79 1.54 0.19
C HIS A 92 5.62 2.11 1.35
N LEU A 93 5.39 1.66 2.59
CA LEU A 93 6.10 2.18 3.77
C LEU A 93 7.62 1.97 3.68
N PRO A 94 8.17 0.82 3.23
CA PRO A 94 9.63 0.65 3.14
C PRO A 94 10.29 1.71 2.24
N THR A 95 9.69 1.99 1.09
CA THR A 95 10.18 3.04 0.17
C THR A 95 10.06 4.41 0.81
N ALA A 96 8.94 4.69 1.49
CA ALA A 96 8.75 5.96 2.17
C ALA A 96 9.77 6.18 3.30
N LEU A 97 10.07 5.16 4.10
CA LEU A 97 11.10 5.23 5.14
C LEU A 97 12.49 5.49 4.55
N ALA A 98 12.82 4.89 3.40
CA ALA A 98 14.08 5.15 2.71
C ALA A 98 14.19 6.60 2.21
N LEU A 99 13.08 7.18 1.74
CA LEU A 99 13.02 8.60 1.35
C LEU A 99 13.18 9.52 2.56
N LEU A 100 12.49 9.22 3.66
CA LEU A 100 12.62 9.97 4.92
C LEU A 100 14.08 9.91 5.45
N GLN A 101 14.74 8.76 5.37
CA GLN A 101 16.16 8.64 5.75
C GLN A 101 17.10 9.49 4.89
N ARG A 102 16.72 9.80 3.64
CA ARG A 102 17.48 10.70 2.75
C ARG A 102 17.25 12.18 3.05
N GLY A 103 16.36 12.50 3.99
CA GLY A 103 16.05 13.87 4.38
C GLY A 103 14.83 14.47 3.67
N GLU A 104 14.01 13.66 2.98
CA GLU A 104 12.79 14.17 2.37
C GLU A 104 11.84 14.74 3.44
N PRO A 105 11.42 16.02 3.36
CA PRO A 105 10.62 16.66 4.41
C PRO A 105 9.22 16.09 4.51
N LEU A 106 8.66 15.67 3.38
CA LEU A 106 7.31 15.17 3.21
C LEU A 106 7.32 14.00 2.25
N VAL A 107 6.71 12.88 2.65
CA VAL A 107 6.45 11.75 1.76
C VAL A 107 4.96 11.42 1.81
N GLU A 108 4.34 11.31 0.64
CA GLU A 108 2.93 10.93 0.51
C GLU A 108 2.78 9.44 0.19
N ILE A 109 1.83 8.77 0.84
CA ILE A 109 1.34 7.44 0.46
C ILE A 109 -0.16 7.55 0.14
N SER A 110 -0.50 7.37 -1.13
CA SER A 110 -1.89 7.42 -1.63
C SER A 110 -2.40 6.05 -2.06
N ASP A 111 -3.73 5.90 -2.17
CA ASP A 111 -4.38 4.67 -2.69
C ASP A 111 -4.66 4.74 -4.21
N ALA A 112 -4.06 5.67 -4.96
CA ALA A 112 -4.25 5.77 -6.40
C ALA A 112 -3.72 4.50 -7.14
N TYR A 113 -4.57 3.48 -7.22
CA TYR A 113 -4.70 2.36 -8.17
C TYR A 113 -3.61 2.19 -9.27
N MET A 114 -2.90 1.04 -9.43
CA MET A 114 -3.18 -0.15 -10.29
C MET A 114 -2.03 -1.22 -10.19
N PRO A 115 -2.07 -2.48 -10.75
CA PRO A 115 -2.92 -3.03 -11.82
C PRO A 115 -3.70 -4.32 -11.42
N PRO A 116 -4.48 -4.98 -12.33
CA PRO A 116 -5.24 -6.17 -11.97
C PRO A 116 -4.28 -7.27 -11.51
N GLN A 117 -4.56 -7.85 -10.34
CA GLN A 117 -3.98 -9.14 -9.97
C GLN A 117 -4.33 -10.11 -11.10
N GLY A 118 -3.30 -10.62 -11.77
CA GLY A 118 -3.46 -11.47 -12.94
C GLY A 118 -4.61 -12.44 -12.71
N LYS A 119 -5.54 -12.51 -13.66
CA LYS A 119 -6.52 -13.59 -13.68
C LYS A 119 -5.71 -14.89 -13.61
N LYS A 120 -5.54 -15.48 -12.43
CA LYS A 120 -5.33 -16.92 -12.35
C LYS A 120 -6.59 -17.47 -12.95
N ARG A 121 -6.54 -17.83 -14.23
CA ARG A 121 -7.52 -18.76 -14.78
C ARG A 121 -7.49 -19.94 -13.81
N PRO A 122 -8.61 -20.33 -13.19
CA PRO A 122 -8.60 -21.55 -12.42
C PRO A 122 -8.08 -22.64 -13.35
N ALA A 123 -7.03 -23.34 -12.93
CA ALA A 123 -6.61 -24.55 -13.59
C ALA A 123 -7.77 -25.54 -13.42
N LEU A 124 -8.69 -25.57 -14.39
CA LEU A 124 -9.69 -26.61 -14.43
C LEU A 124 -8.96 -27.91 -14.76
N ARG A 125 -8.95 -28.72 -13.72
CA ARG A 125 -8.39 -30.06 -13.61
C ARG A 125 -8.96 -30.96 -14.70
N ALA A 126 -8.11 -31.90 -15.10
CA ALA A 126 -8.29 -32.90 -16.14
C ALA A 126 -9.64 -33.63 -16.15
N THR A 127 -10.15 -33.87 -17.37
CA THR A 127 -10.85 -35.10 -17.74
C THR A 127 -10.31 -35.62 -19.08
N ARG A 128 -9.33 -36.53 -19.01
CA ARG A 128 -9.22 -37.66 -19.96
C ARG A 128 -10.05 -38.82 -19.37
N PRO A 129 -10.35 -39.91 -20.10
CA PRO A 129 -10.43 -40.14 -21.56
C PRO A 129 -11.80 -40.80 -21.93
N ARG A 130 -12.15 -41.09 -23.20
CA ARG A 130 -11.98 -42.42 -23.85
C ARG A 130 -12.73 -42.49 -25.22
N PRO A 131 -12.48 -43.53 -26.05
CA PRO A 131 -12.31 -43.42 -27.50
C PRO A 131 -13.40 -44.14 -28.35
N ARG A 132 -13.11 -44.27 -29.66
CA ARG A 132 -13.80 -44.98 -30.78
C ARG A 132 -14.73 -44.07 -31.58
N GLY A 133 -14.77 -44.12 -32.91
CA GLY A 133 -14.19 -45.07 -33.85
C GLY A 133 -14.38 -44.61 -35.30
N ASN A 134 -13.70 -45.37 -36.15
CA ASN A 134 -13.51 -45.31 -37.60
C ASN A 134 -14.76 -44.99 -38.47
N SER A 135 -14.56 -44.29 -39.59
CA SER A 135 -15.33 -44.32 -40.87
C SER A 135 -14.71 -43.26 -41.82
N GLU A 136 -13.69 -43.54 -42.62
CA GLU A 136 -13.71 -44.22 -43.92
C GLU A 136 -14.58 -43.52 -45.00
N LYS A 137 -13.96 -43.27 -46.18
CA LYS A 137 -14.55 -43.00 -47.52
C LYS A 137 -15.08 -41.57 -47.75
N ARG A 138 -14.79 -40.86 -48.86
CA ARG A 138 -14.28 -41.16 -50.21
C ARG A 138 -13.62 -39.89 -50.78
N GLY A 139 -12.37 -40.00 -51.23
CA GLY A 139 -11.88 -39.16 -52.32
C GLY A 139 -12.33 -39.79 -53.64
N ARG A 140 -13.12 -39.07 -54.43
CA ARG A 140 -13.46 -39.45 -55.81
C ARG A 140 -13.34 -38.20 -56.66
N SER A 141 -12.13 -37.96 -57.17
CA SER A 141 -11.88 -37.07 -58.29
C SER A 141 -11.70 -37.97 -59.51
N GLN A 142 -12.72 -38.07 -60.36
CA GLN A 142 -12.58 -38.57 -61.73
C GLN A 142 -13.84 -38.26 -62.54
N SER A 143 -13.67 -37.38 -63.54
CA SER A 143 -14.22 -37.43 -64.90
C SER A 143 -13.81 -36.09 -65.55
N GLY A 144 -12.95 -35.99 -66.56
CA GLY A 144 -12.52 -36.96 -67.56
C GLY A 144 -13.12 -36.59 -68.92
N ARG A 145 -12.24 -36.39 -69.91
CA ARG A 145 -12.45 -36.55 -71.37
C ARG A 145 -13.42 -35.56 -72.05
N SER A 146 -13.33 -35.23 -73.34
CA SER A 146 -12.44 -35.58 -74.46
C SER A 146 -12.84 -34.68 -75.63
N GLY A 147 -11.92 -34.40 -76.55
CA GLY A 147 -12.18 -33.70 -77.81
C GLY A 147 -10.89 -33.21 -78.41
#